data_AF-L0IZ83-F1
#
_entry.id   AF-L0IZ83-F1
#
_cell.length_a   1.000
_cell.length_b   1.000
_cell.length_c   1.000
_cell.angle_alpha   90.00
_cell.angle_beta   90.00
_cell.angle_gamma   90.00
#
_symmetry.space_group_name_H-M   'P 1'
#
loop_
_entity.id
_entity.type
_entity.pdbx_description
1 polymer ?
#
loop_
_entity_poly.entity_id
_entity_poly.type
_entity_poly.pdbx_seq_one_letter_code
_entity_poly.pdbx_strand_id
1 'polypeptide(L)' 'MRGGGILGVIVLVWLLIGVLAAYQRDYFRNSENNCATAGTIALTVVVGPLNYAGVNPKVTNCNLPEPSQ' A
#
# COMPACT_ATOMS: atom_id res chain seq x y z
N MET A 1 12.31 3.10 -28.66
CA MET A 1 12.63 2.43 -27.38
C MET A 1 13.01 3.42 -26.24
N ARG A 2 12.58 4.69 -26.27
CA ARG A 2 12.96 5.68 -25.25
C ARG A 2 11.95 5.88 -24.10
N GLY A 3 10.72 5.38 -24.24
CA GLY A 3 9.67 5.52 -23.22
C GLY A 3 9.80 4.57 -22.02
N GLY A 4 10.43 3.41 -22.20
CA GLY A 4 10.53 2.39 -21.14
C GLY A 4 11.37 2.82 -19.93
N GLY A 5 12.44 3.59 -20.16
CA GLY A 5 13.31 4.07 -19.08
C GLY A 5 12.60 5.05 -18.13
N ILE A 6 11.84 6.00 -18.69
CA ILE A 6 11.11 7.00 -17.90
C ILE A 6 10.00 6.33 -17.07
N LEU A 7 9.23 5.43 -17.70
CA LEU A 7 8.22 4.64 -16.99
C LEU A 7 8.83 3.82 -15.85
N GLY A 8 9.99 3.18 -16.08
CA GLY A 8 10.71 2.43 -15.06
C GLY A 8 11.14 3.29 -13.87
N VAL A 9 11.67 4.49 -14.13
CA VAL A 9 12.06 5.45 -13.06
C VAL A 9 10.84 5.89 -12.25
N ILE A 10 9.72 6.18 -12.91
CA ILE A 10 8.47 6.56 -12.24
C ILE A 10 7.99 5.43 -11.32
N VAL A 11 7.97 4.19 -11.81
CA VAL A 11 7.57 3.02 -11.01
C VAL A 11 8.53 2.78 -9.85
N LEU A 12 9.84 2.96 -10.04
CA LEU A 12 10.81 2.84 -8.96
C LEU A 12 10.57 3.86 -7.85
N VAL A 13 10.44 5.14 -8.20
CA VAL A 13 10.16 6.21 -7.23
C VAL A 13 8.84 5.93 -6.50
N TRP A 14 7.82 5.48 -7.23
CA TRP A 14 6.54 5.07 -6.68
C TRP A 14 6.68 3.98 -5.61
N LEU A 15 7.39 2.89 -5.92
CA LEU A 15 7.60 1.78 -4.99
C LEU A 15 8.41 2.21 -3.75
N LEU A 16 9.42 3.08 -3.91
CA LEU A 16 10.20 3.60 -2.79
C LEU A 16 9.34 4.43 -1.82
N ILE A 17 8.44 5.27 -2.34
CA ILE A 17 7.47 6.02 -1.53
C ILE A 17 6.55 5.04 -0.78
N GLY A 18 6.12 3.97 -1.44
CA GLY A 18 5.28 2.93 -0.84
C GLY A 18 5.98 2.21 0.33
N VAL A 19 7.25 1.84 0.16
CA VAL A 19 8.06 1.22 1.21
C VAL A 19 8.26 2.18 2.39
N LEU A 20 8.55 3.46 2.11
CA LEU A 20 8.64 4.49 3.15
C LEU A 20 7.32 4.64 3.91
N ALA A 21 6.17 4.55 3.25
CA ALA A 21 4.86 4.63 3.89
C ALA A 21 4.60 3.41 4.81
N ALA A 22 4.97 2.21 4.37
CA ALA A 22 4.89 1.01 5.21
C ALA A 22 5.83 1.10 6.43
N TYR A 23 7.02 1.69 6.24
CA TYR A 23 7.97 1.93 7.34
C TYR A 23 7.46 2.95 8.36
N GLN A 24 6.90 4.07 7.92
CA GLN A 24 6.30 5.07 8.80
C GLN A 24 5.13 4.53 9.63
N ARG A 25 4.43 3.52 9.14
CA ARG A 25 3.37 2.79 9.86
C ARG A 25 3.86 1.70 10.80
N ASP A 26 5.18 1.56 10.95
CA ASP A 26 5.84 0.57 11.81
C ASP A 26 5.52 -0.89 11.45
N TYR A 27 5.04 -1.13 10.22
CA TYR A 27 4.66 -2.47 9.74
C TYR A 27 5.83 -3.45 9.64
N PHE A 28 7.07 -3.01 9.81
CA PHE A 28 8.26 -3.86 9.78
C PHE A 28 8.82 -4.19 11.18
N ARG A 29 8.33 -3.57 12.25
CA ARG A 29 8.91 -3.73 13.61
C ARG A 29 7.96 -4.37 14.62
N ASN A 30 6.65 -4.10 14.54
CA ASN A 30 5.66 -4.56 15.51
C ASN A 30 4.52 -5.40 14.91
N SER A 31 4.76 -6.04 13.77
CA SER A 31 3.73 -6.82 13.08
C SER A 31 3.97 -8.33 13.19
N GLU A 32 2.89 -9.10 13.32
CA GLU A 32 2.98 -10.55 13.27
C GLU A 32 3.38 -11.02 11.86
N ASN A 33 4.31 -11.96 11.77
CA ASN A 33 4.76 -12.52 10.49
C ASN A 33 3.74 -13.52 9.93
N ASN A 34 2.59 -13.01 9.48
CA ASN A 34 1.50 -13.79 8.90
C ASN A 34 1.10 -13.25 7.52
N CYS A 35 0.24 -14.02 6.80
CA CYS A 35 -0.22 -13.66 5.46
C CYS A 35 -1.00 -12.33 5.42
N ALA A 36 -1.72 -12.00 6.50
CA ALA A 36 -2.48 -10.76 6.58
C ALA A 36 -1.55 -9.56 6.62
N THR A 37 -0.54 -9.57 7.49
CA THR A 37 0.51 -8.54 7.58
C THR A 37 1.24 -8.39 6.24
N ALA A 38 1.67 -9.50 5.63
CA ALA A 38 2.35 -9.45 4.34
C ALA A 38 1.46 -8.81 3.26
N GLY A 39 0.17 -9.17 3.22
CA GLY A 39 -0.82 -8.56 2.35
C GLY A 39 -1.00 -7.06 2.60
N THR A 40 -1.08 -6.65 3.87
CA THR A 40 -1.19 -5.23 4.25
C THR A 40 0.04 -4.43 3.83
N ILE A 41 1.25 -4.97 4.02
CA ILE A 41 2.49 -4.32 3.58
C ILE A 41 2.50 -4.20 2.05
N ALA A 42 2.23 -5.28 1.32
CA ALA A 42 2.20 -5.28 -0.14
C ALA A 42 1.19 -4.26 -0.70
N LEU A 43 -0.03 -4.25 -0.14
CA LEU A 43 -1.07 -3.29 -0.52
C LEU A 43 -0.63 -1.86 -0.21
N THR A 44 0.02 -1.63 0.93
CA THR A 44 0.53 -0.30 1.30
C THR A 44 1.63 0.17 0.36
N VAL A 45 2.50 -0.72 -0.12
CA VAL A 45 3.55 -0.34 -1.08
C VAL A 45 2.95 0.06 -2.44
N VAL A 46 1.95 -0.67 -2.91
CA VAL A 46 1.32 -0.42 -4.22
C VAL A 46 0.35 0.76 -4.19
N VAL A 47 -0.51 0.81 -3.18
CA VAL A 47 -1.63 1.77 -3.06
C VAL A 47 -1.27 2.97 -2.18
N GLY A 48 -0.31 2.85 -1.27
CA GLY A 48 0.11 3.94 -0.38
C GLY A 48 0.49 5.24 -1.12
N PRO A 49 1.27 5.19 -2.23
CA PRO A 49 1.59 6.40 -2.98
C PRO A 49 0.37 7.07 -3.63
N LEU A 50 -0.71 6.33 -3.94
CA LEU A 50 -1.97 6.93 -4.43
C LEU A 50 -2.60 7.88 -3.40
N ASN A 51 -2.43 7.60 -2.10
CA ASN A 51 -2.91 8.46 -1.03
C ASN A 51 -2.18 9.82 -1.04
N TYR A 52 -0.88 9.83 -1.33
CA TYR A 52 -0.10 11.06 -1.50
C TYR A 52 -0.44 11.80 -2.80
N ALA A 53 -0.94 11.08 -3.81
CA ALA A 53 -1.50 11.67 -5.02
C ALA A 53 -2.94 12.20 -4.83
N GLY A 54 -3.49 12.19 -3.61
CA GLY A 54 -4.82 12.70 -3.30
C GLY A 54 -5.96 11.76 -3.70
N VAL A 55 -5.64 10.55 -4.17
CA VAL A 55 -6.63 9.52 -4.48
C VAL A 55 -7.06 8.91 -3.15
N ASN A 56 -8.35 9.06 -2.82
CA ASN A 56 -8.93 8.62 -1.56
C ASN A 56 -9.85 7.41 -1.81
N PRO A 57 -9.30 6.20 -2.02
CA PRO A 57 -10.10 5.03 -2.36
C PRO A 57 -10.97 4.63 -1.16
N LYS A 58 -12.27 4.87 -1.27
CA LYS A 58 -13.25 4.40 -0.29
C LYS A 58 -13.76 3.02 -0.71
N VAL A 59 -13.82 2.09 0.24
CA VAL A 59 -14.50 0.82 0.03
C VAL A 59 -15.99 1.12 0.01
N THR A 60 -16.60 1.11 -1.17
CA THR A 60 -18.02 1.46 -1.34
C THR A 60 -18.98 0.33 -0.95
N ASN A 61 -18.51 -0.91 -0.90
CA ASN A 61 -19.32 -2.08 -0.57
C ASN A 61 -18.63 -2.92 0.50
N CYS A 62 -18.77 -2.51 1.76
CA CYS A 62 -18.34 -3.29 2.91
C CYS A 62 -19.58 -3.86 3.60
N ASN A 63 -19.92 -5.13 3.32
CA ASN A 63 -20.92 -5.87 4.08
C ASN A 63 -20.25 -6.45 5.32
N LEU A 64 -20.26 -5.72 6.43
CA LEU A 64 -19.77 -6.24 7.70
C LEU A 64 -20.88 -7.08 8.34
N PRO A 65 -20.57 -8.30 8.83
CA PRO A 65 -21.52 -9.07 9.63
C PRO A 65 -21.86 -8.32 10.91
N GLU A 66 -23.10 -8.48 11.38
CA GLU A 66 -23.57 -7.88 12.63
C GLU A 66 -22.77 -8.48 13.81
N PRO A 67 -22.22 -7.65 14.72
CA PRO A 67 -21.43 -8.16 15.83
C PRO A 67 -22.33 -8.97 16.77
N SER A 68 -22.01 -10.24 16.96
CA SER A 68 -22.62 -11.05 18.01
C SER A 68 -22.06 -10.61 19.37
N GLN A 69 -22.97 -10.23 20.27
CA GLN A 69 -22.69 -10.00 21.70
C GLN A 69 -22.33 -11.32 22.40
#